data_AF-A0A6P1KLR9-F1
#
_entry.id   AF-A0A6P1KLR9-F1
#
_cell.length_a   1.000
_cell.length_b   1.000
_cell.length_c   1.000
_cell.angle_alpha   90.00
_cell.angle_beta   90.00
_cell.angle_gamma   90.00
#
_symmetry.space_group_name_H-M   'P 1'
#
loop_
_entity.id
_entity.type
_entity.pdbx_description
1 polymer ?
#
loop_
_entity_poly.entity_id
_entity_poly.type
_entity_poly.pdbx_seq_one_letter_code
_entity_poly.pdbx_strand_id
1 'polypeptide(L)'
;MTIKQSFTADDIQVFLVSNLAKLLGVATDEIDVTEHLENYGLDSAQAMILVSNLEKLLGFQPSPLLLWHYPNIEALSQRLAEEVQDGSPVQDTKVVASNANTAPSILDLGAEAVLDPTIHPGAASNVAIDEPKNIFLTGGTGFLGAFIIRELLQETNADIYCLVRAVNAEEGKSKLQKNLEQYAIWQEEFSSRIIPIVGDLSQPLLGIGSEQFQILAANIDTIYHSAALLNYVFPYSALKAANVLGTQEVLRLACQVKVKPVHYVSSVAVFESTAYAGKVVKEQDEFNHWEGIYLGYSQTKWVAEKLVKIARDRGLPVTIHRPPLISGDSKTGICNTHDFINLMTKGCLQMGYFPDVDYMLDMSPVDYVSKAIVYLSRQKESIGKAFNLQHPQPAALKMLVEWIRSFGYSVEMIPYEKWQSELINNVTSADNPLYTLRPFLLERWSDEQLTIPDLYLQARRPHISCQDTLHALAGSSIACPPIDSQLFMTYTAYLIQSGFLNIA
;
A
#
# COMPACT_ATOMS: atom_id res chain seq x y z
N MET A 1 -27.56 -31.13 -19.73
CA MET A 1 -26.31 -30.98 -20.50
C MET A 1 -26.25 -29.54 -20.97
N THR A 2 -25.63 -28.66 -20.21
CA THR A 2 -25.35 -27.29 -20.62
C THR A 2 -24.16 -27.38 -21.57
N ILE A 3 -24.34 -26.99 -22.83
CA ILE A 3 -23.26 -26.93 -23.82
C ILE A 3 -22.28 -25.86 -23.30
N LYS A 4 -21.09 -26.24 -22.84
CA LYS A 4 -20.01 -25.28 -22.54
C LYS A 4 -19.65 -24.62 -23.88
N GLN A 5 -19.91 -23.33 -24.03
CA GLN A 5 -19.39 -22.55 -25.15
C GLN A 5 -17.86 -22.55 -25.05
N SER A 6 -17.19 -23.05 -26.08
CA SER A 6 -15.74 -22.91 -26.22
C SER A 6 -15.47 -21.52 -26.78
N PHE A 7 -14.74 -20.68 -26.04
CA PHE A 7 -14.29 -19.37 -26.50
C PHE A 7 -12.86 -19.49 -27.04
N THR A 8 -12.60 -18.88 -28.19
CA THR A 8 -11.23 -18.74 -28.71
C THR A 8 -10.53 -17.55 -28.05
N ALA A 9 -9.20 -17.47 -28.17
CA ALA A 9 -8.45 -16.30 -27.69
C ALA A 9 -8.97 -15.01 -28.33
N ASP A 10 -9.32 -15.03 -29.62
CA ASP A 10 -9.89 -13.87 -30.32
C ASP A 10 -11.24 -13.44 -29.74
N ASP A 11 -12.11 -14.40 -29.38
CA ASP A 11 -13.41 -14.10 -28.76
C ASP A 11 -13.24 -13.40 -27.39
N ILE A 12 -12.28 -13.89 -26.60
CA ILE A 12 -11.96 -13.34 -25.28
C ILE A 12 -11.32 -11.96 -25.42
N GLN A 13 -10.43 -11.78 -26.41
CA GLN A 13 -9.78 -10.51 -26.69
C GLN A 13 -10.79 -9.43 -27.08
N VAL A 14 -11.72 -9.73 -27.99
CA VAL A 14 -12.79 -8.80 -28.38
C VAL A 14 -13.65 -8.42 -27.18
N PHE A 15 -13.97 -9.39 -26.32
CA PHE A 15 -14.72 -9.14 -25.09
C PHE A 15 -13.98 -8.21 -24.13
N LEU A 16 -12.70 -8.48 -23.89
CA LEU A 16 -11.85 -7.70 -23.00
C LEU A 16 -11.67 -6.26 -23.49
N VAL A 17 -11.41 -6.06 -24.79
CA VAL A 17 -11.35 -4.73 -25.42
C VAL A 17 -12.65 -3.97 -25.21
N SER A 18 -13.80 -4.60 -25.48
CA SER A 18 -15.11 -3.97 -25.32
C SER A 18 -15.41 -3.59 -23.87
N ASN A 19 -15.10 -4.47 -22.91
CA ASN A 19 -15.31 -4.20 -21.49
C ASN A 19 -14.38 -3.12 -20.96
N LEU A 20 -13.10 -3.15 -21.35
CA LEU A 20 -12.11 -2.16 -20.94
C LEU A 20 -12.46 -0.78 -21.50
N ALA A 21 -12.78 -0.68 -22.79
CA ALA A 21 -13.23 0.56 -23.42
C ALA A 21 -14.46 1.15 -22.69
N LYS A 22 -15.43 0.30 -22.32
CA LYS A 22 -16.61 0.71 -21.56
C LYS A 22 -16.27 1.19 -20.13
N LEU A 23 -15.35 0.54 -19.45
CA LEU A 23 -14.90 0.93 -18.11
C LEU A 23 -14.16 2.27 -18.11
N LEU A 24 -13.37 2.52 -19.16
CA LEU A 24 -12.58 3.74 -19.33
C LEU A 24 -13.36 4.89 -19.99
N GLY A 25 -14.50 4.60 -20.63
CA GLY A 25 -15.29 5.58 -21.35
C GLY A 25 -14.66 6.02 -22.68
N VAL A 26 -13.86 5.15 -23.32
CA VAL A 26 -13.16 5.39 -24.59
C VAL A 26 -13.71 4.50 -25.71
N ALA A 27 -13.32 4.76 -26.96
CA ALA A 27 -13.66 3.89 -28.08
C ALA A 27 -12.82 2.60 -28.08
N THR A 28 -13.33 1.52 -28.68
CA THR A 28 -12.65 0.21 -28.67
C THR A 28 -11.35 0.19 -29.46
N ASP A 29 -11.21 1.06 -30.46
CA ASP A 29 -10.00 1.23 -31.27
C ASP A 29 -8.91 2.04 -30.56
N GLU A 30 -9.21 2.66 -29.43
CA GLU A 30 -8.24 3.31 -28.54
C GLU A 30 -7.57 2.32 -27.57
N ILE A 31 -8.04 1.07 -27.54
CA ILE A 31 -7.46 0.02 -26.70
C ILE A 31 -6.42 -0.77 -27.52
N ASP A 32 -5.16 -0.65 -27.11
CA ASP A 32 -4.05 -1.44 -27.61
C ASP A 32 -3.99 -2.76 -26.83
N VAL A 33 -4.14 -3.87 -27.55
CA VAL A 33 -4.16 -5.21 -26.97
C VAL A 33 -2.79 -5.67 -26.43
N THR A 34 -1.72 -4.99 -26.83
CA THR A 34 -0.33 -5.26 -26.41
C THR A 34 0.14 -4.37 -25.26
N GLU A 35 -0.57 -3.28 -25.00
CA GLU A 35 -0.31 -2.34 -23.91
C GLU A 35 -0.58 -2.99 -22.54
N HIS A 36 0.22 -2.62 -21.54
CA HIS A 36 0.05 -3.14 -20.20
C HIS A 36 -1.26 -2.61 -19.59
N LEU A 37 -2.09 -3.51 -19.06
CA LEU A 37 -3.38 -3.18 -18.43
C LEU A 37 -3.24 -2.15 -17.28
N GLU A 38 -2.08 -2.12 -16.62
CA GLU A 38 -1.73 -1.15 -15.57
C GLU A 38 -1.65 0.29 -16.09
N ASN A 39 -1.22 0.48 -17.34
CA ASN A 39 -1.06 1.79 -17.96
C ASN A 39 -2.41 2.44 -18.31
N TYR A 40 -3.47 1.64 -18.37
CA TYR A 40 -4.85 2.15 -18.46
C TYR A 40 -5.39 2.71 -17.15
N GLY A 41 -4.62 2.66 -16.05
CA GLY A 41 -4.98 3.29 -14.78
C GLY A 41 -6.13 2.59 -14.06
N LEU A 42 -6.32 1.29 -14.29
CA LEU A 42 -7.35 0.48 -13.64
C LEU A 42 -7.15 0.45 -12.13
N ASP A 43 -8.19 0.80 -11.37
CA ASP A 43 -8.22 0.56 -9.92
C ASP A 43 -8.67 -0.88 -9.60
N SER A 44 -8.56 -1.28 -8.33
CA SER A 44 -8.97 -2.63 -7.89
C SER A 44 -10.45 -2.93 -8.13
N ALA A 45 -11.34 -1.92 -8.10
CA ALA A 45 -12.77 -2.14 -8.34
C ALA A 45 -13.02 -2.38 -9.83
N GLN A 46 -12.42 -1.59 -10.72
CA GLN A 46 -12.50 -1.76 -12.17
C GLN A 46 -11.91 -3.09 -12.62
N ALA A 47 -10.75 -3.48 -12.07
CA ALA A 47 -10.15 -4.79 -12.31
C ALA A 47 -11.09 -5.92 -11.89
N MET A 48 -11.73 -5.83 -10.73
CA MET A 48 -12.69 -6.84 -10.28
C MET A 48 -13.98 -6.86 -11.11
N ILE A 49 -14.44 -5.72 -11.64
CA ILE A 49 -15.54 -5.69 -12.60
C ILE A 49 -15.15 -6.43 -13.88
N LEU A 50 -13.93 -6.22 -14.37
CA LEU A 50 -13.40 -6.93 -15.55
C LEU A 50 -13.37 -8.46 -15.31
N VAL A 51 -12.88 -8.90 -14.14
CA VAL A 51 -12.89 -10.31 -13.75
C VAL A 51 -14.31 -10.87 -13.61
N SER A 52 -15.22 -10.13 -12.99
CA SER A 52 -16.64 -10.56 -12.86
C SER A 52 -17.31 -10.71 -14.23
N ASN A 53 -16.98 -9.84 -15.18
CA ASN A 53 -17.50 -9.92 -16.54
C ASN A 53 -16.88 -11.12 -17.29
N LEU A 54 -15.58 -11.39 -17.09
CA LEU A 54 -14.92 -12.60 -17.60
C LEU A 54 -15.56 -13.88 -17.02
N GLU A 55 -15.86 -13.91 -15.73
CA GLU A 55 -16.53 -15.05 -15.09
C GLU A 55 -17.88 -15.35 -15.76
N LYS A 56 -18.67 -14.31 -16.02
CA LYS A 56 -19.97 -14.43 -16.72
C LYS A 56 -19.82 -14.96 -18.14
N LEU A 57 -18.75 -14.55 -18.85
CA LEU A 57 -18.46 -15.02 -20.20
C LEU A 57 -18.02 -16.50 -20.18
N LEU A 58 -17.00 -16.81 -19.38
CA LEU A 58 -16.27 -18.08 -19.42
C LEU A 58 -16.99 -19.22 -18.68
N GLY A 59 -17.91 -18.89 -17.78
CA GLY A 59 -18.65 -19.87 -16.98
C GLY A 59 -17.82 -20.58 -15.90
N PHE A 60 -16.64 -20.04 -15.59
CA PHE A 60 -15.81 -20.37 -14.43
C PHE A 60 -15.22 -19.09 -13.84
N GLN A 61 -14.71 -19.14 -12.61
CA GLN A 61 -14.06 -18.00 -11.97
C GLN A 61 -12.56 -17.97 -12.30
N PRO A 62 -12.10 -17.14 -13.26
CA PRO A 62 -10.67 -16.93 -13.46
C PRO A 62 -10.07 -16.25 -12.23
N SER A 63 -8.85 -16.64 -11.85
CA SER A 63 -8.14 -15.94 -10.76
C SER A 63 -7.97 -14.46 -11.14
N PRO A 64 -8.35 -13.51 -10.26
CA PRO A 64 -8.12 -12.09 -10.51
C PRO A 64 -6.65 -11.73 -10.76
N LEU A 65 -5.70 -12.55 -10.29
CA LEU A 65 -4.28 -12.36 -10.58
C LEU A 65 -3.91 -12.58 -12.04
N LEU A 66 -4.74 -13.29 -12.82
CA LEU A 66 -4.46 -13.54 -14.24
C LEU A 66 -4.36 -12.23 -15.02
N LEU A 67 -5.15 -11.20 -14.65
CA LEU A 67 -5.03 -9.86 -15.23
C LEU A 67 -3.60 -9.31 -15.14
N TRP A 68 -2.85 -9.70 -14.12
CA TRP A 68 -1.54 -9.13 -13.81
C TRP A 68 -0.38 -10.09 -14.10
N HIS A 69 -0.61 -11.40 -14.11
CA HIS A 69 0.35 -12.37 -14.63
C HIS A 69 0.46 -12.32 -16.16
N TYR A 70 -0.62 -11.94 -16.83
CA TYR A 70 -0.69 -11.76 -18.28
C TYR A 70 -1.03 -10.29 -18.55
N PRO A 71 0.00 -9.43 -18.63
CA PRO A 71 -0.15 -8.01 -18.38
C PRO A 71 -0.87 -7.25 -19.50
N ASN A 72 -1.18 -7.87 -20.63
CA ASN A 72 -1.89 -7.26 -21.74
C ASN A 72 -3.04 -8.17 -22.22
N ILE A 73 -3.96 -7.59 -22.98
CA ILE A 73 -5.18 -8.29 -23.40
C ILE A 73 -4.84 -9.52 -24.25
N GLU A 74 -3.83 -9.41 -25.13
CA GLU A 74 -3.40 -10.50 -26.00
C GLU A 74 -2.96 -11.74 -25.19
N ALA A 75 -2.00 -11.56 -24.27
CA ALA A 75 -1.47 -12.65 -23.46
C ALA A 75 -2.53 -13.25 -22.52
N LEU A 76 -3.39 -12.40 -21.94
CA LEU A 76 -4.47 -12.83 -21.06
C LEU A 76 -5.51 -13.66 -21.81
N SER A 77 -5.89 -13.22 -23.01
CA SER A 77 -6.88 -13.92 -23.84
C SER A 77 -6.37 -15.28 -24.28
N GLN A 78 -5.09 -15.38 -24.63
CA GLN A 78 -4.46 -16.65 -24.97
C GLN A 78 -4.48 -17.63 -23.80
N ARG A 79 -4.09 -17.17 -22.60
CA ARG A 79 -4.11 -18.02 -21.41
C ARG A 79 -5.51 -18.49 -21.04
N LEU A 80 -6.49 -17.58 -21.04
CA LEU A 80 -7.87 -17.93 -20.70
C LEU A 80 -8.48 -18.91 -21.71
N ALA A 81 -8.12 -18.81 -22.99
CA ALA A 81 -8.55 -19.76 -24.01
C ALA A 81 -7.97 -21.17 -23.78
N GLU A 82 -6.73 -21.29 -23.33
CA GLU A 82 -6.12 -22.57 -22.94
C GLU A 82 -6.88 -23.21 -21.74
N GLU A 83 -7.26 -22.40 -20.74
CA GLU A 83 -8.03 -22.86 -19.58
C GLU A 83 -9.45 -23.33 -19.94
N VAL A 84 -10.08 -22.69 -20.93
CA VAL A 84 -11.39 -23.12 -21.46
C VAL A 84 -11.29 -24.48 -22.17
N GLN A 85 -10.17 -24.78 -22.83
CA GLN A 85 -9.97 -26.01 -23.60
C GLN A 85 -9.67 -27.24 -22.71
N ASP A 86 -8.95 -27.05 -21.59
CA ASP A 86 -8.57 -28.16 -20.69
C ASP A 86 -9.70 -28.63 -19.74
N GLY A 87 -10.85 -27.94 -19.73
CA GLY A 87 -12.14 -28.46 -19.23
C GLY A 87 -12.27 -28.76 -17.74
N SER A 88 -11.19 -28.67 -16.95
CA SER A 88 -11.16 -28.97 -15.51
C SER A 88 -11.16 -27.68 -14.70
N PRO A 89 -12.11 -27.46 -13.77
CA PRO A 89 -11.88 -26.51 -12.69
C PRO A 89 -10.70 -27.06 -11.89
N VAL A 90 -9.61 -26.30 -11.80
CA VAL A 90 -8.50 -26.66 -10.91
C VAL A 90 -9.06 -26.67 -9.48
N GLN A 91 -9.35 -27.86 -8.95
CA GLN A 91 -9.06 -28.12 -7.56
C GLN A 91 -7.53 -28.12 -7.46
N ASP A 92 -6.97 -27.31 -6.55
CA ASP A 92 -5.53 -27.22 -6.27
C ASP A 92 -4.95 -28.55 -5.76
N THR A 93 -4.86 -29.53 -6.66
CA THR A 93 -4.22 -30.81 -6.40
C THR A 93 -3.33 -31.17 -7.58
N LYS A 94 -2.04 -30.88 -7.40
CA LYS A 94 -0.86 -31.50 -8.03
C LYS A 94 -0.92 -31.73 -9.55
N VAL A 95 -0.33 -30.79 -10.29
CA VAL A 95 0.22 -31.10 -11.62
C VAL A 95 1.51 -31.92 -11.44
N VAL A 96 1.39 -33.23 -11.62
CA VAL A 96 2.51 -34.04 -12.11
C VAL A 96 2.32 -34.16 -13.62
N ALA A 97 2.97 -33.29 -14.37
CA ALA A 97 3.17 -33.47 -15.81
C ALA A 97 4.57 -32.98 -16.20
N SER A 98 5.34 -33.92 -16.70
CA SER A 98 6.70 -33.80 -17.18
C SER A 98 6.84 -32.83 -18.37
N ASN A 99 7.87 -31.99 -18.29
CA ASN A 99 8.57 -31.31 -19.37
C ASN A 99 7.89 -30.11 -20.05
N ALA A 100 7.65 -29.05 -19.27
CA ALA A 100 8.15 -27.69 -19.55
C ALA A 100 8.03 -26.88 -18.25
N ASN A 101 9.14 -26.70 -17.56
CA ASN A 101 9.23 -25.94 -16.32
C ASN A 101 8.84 -24.47 -16.53
N THR A 102 7.71 -24.05 -15.98
CA THR A 102 7.62 -22.83 -15.15
C THR A 102 6.39 -22.94 -14.27
N ALA A 103 6.56 -23.52 -13.07
CA ALA A 103 5.84 -22.98 -11.92
C ALA A 103 6.10 -21.45 -11.90
N PRO A 104 5.15 -20.58 -11.51
CA PRO A 104 5.44 -19.16 -11.39
C PRO A 104 6.71 -19.03 -10.55
N SER A 105 7.79 -18.52 -11.18
CA SER A 105 9.10 -18.47 -10.52
C SER A 105 8.92 -17.66 -9.26
N ILE A 106 9.22 -18.24 -8.09
CA ILE A 106 9.26 -17.50 -6.84
C ILE A 106 10.19 -16.30 -7.07
N LEU A 107 9.63 -15.10 -7.01
CA LEU A 107 10.35 -13.86 -7.24
C LEU A 107 11.51 -13.77 -6.24
N ASP A 108 12.75 -13.70 -6.75
CA ASP A 108 13.92 -13.46 -5.91
C ASP A 108 14.02 -11.97 -5.58
N LEU A 109 13.49 -11.56 -4.42
CA LEU A 109 13.57 -10.18 -3.97
C LEU A 109 15.02 -9.72 -3.75
N GLY A 110 15.93 -10.65 -3.41
CA GLY A 110 17.35 -10.34 -3.26
C GLY A 110 17.99 -9.88 -4.57
N ALA A 111 17.63 -10.53 -5.68
CA ALA A 111 18.08 -10.14 -7.03
C ALA A 111 17.49 -8.79 -7.49
N GLU A 112 16.31 -8.42 -6.99
CA GLU A 112 15.64 -7.15 -7.27
C GLU A 112 16.21 -5.98 -6.45
N ALA A 113 16.84 -6.26 -5.30
CA ALA A 113 17.40 -5.27 -4.38
C ALA A 113 18.76 -4.70 -4.84
N VAL A 114 18.82 -4.20 -6.07
CA VAL A 114 20.02 -3.61 -6.67
C VAL A 114 19.82 -2.12 -6.93
N LEU A 115 20.55 -1.28 -6.20
CA LEU A 115 20.55 0.16 -6.41
C LEU A 115 21.52 0.56 -7.52
N ASP A 116 21.07 1.34 -8.49
CA ASP A 116 21.88 1.93 -9.56
C ASP A 116 23.23 2.44 -9.01
N PRO A 117 24.37 1.96 -9.53
CA PRO A 117 25.70 2.28 -9.00
C PRO A 117 26.06 3.77 -9.12
N THR A 118 25.40 4.52 -10.00
CA THR A 118 25.60 5.98 -10.15
C THR A 118 24.97 6.79 -9.01
N ILE A 119 24.05 6.19 -8.25
CA ILE A 119 23.44 6.83 -7.08
C ILE A 119 24.41 6.72 -5.91
N HIS A 120 25.22 7.75 -5.76
CA HIS A 120 26.19 7.85 -4.70
C HIS A 120 26.21 9.28 -4.16
N PRO A 121 26.17 9.50 -2.84
CA PRO A 121 26.36 10.84 -2.31
C PRO A 121 27.76 11.33 -2.70
N GLY A 122 27.87 12.62 -3.06
CA GLY A 122 29.16 13.29 -3.22
C GLY A 122 29.94 13.35 -1.90
N ALA A 123 31.16 13.90 -1.92
CA ALA A 123 31.97 14.06 -0.71
C ALA A 123 31.17 14.75 0.41
N ALA A 124 31.17 14.13 1.60
CA ALA A 124 30.33 14.53 2.72
C ALA A 124 30.58 16.01 3.10
N SER A 125 29.59 16.85 2.81
CA SER A 125 29.43 18.17 3.44
C SER A 125 28.59 18.00 4.70
N ASN A 126 28.79 18.85 5.71
CA ASN A 126 27.89 18.91 6.86
C ASN A 126 26.48 19.27 6.39
N VAL A 127 25.58 18.27 6.33
CA VAL A 127 24.19 18.48 5.95
C VAL A 127 23.42 18.98 7.18
N ALA A 128 22.82 20.17 7.08
CA ALA A 128 21.92 20.69 8.10
C ALA A 128 20.61 19.88 8.12
N ILE A 129 20.15 19.47 9.31
CA ILE A 129 19.06 18.49 9.49
C ILE A 129 17.84 19.12 10.18
N ASP A 130 18.08 20.14 10.99
CA ASP A 130 17.14 20.73 11.95
C ASP A 130 16.30 21.88 11.37
N GLU A 131 16.80 22.59 10.36
CA GLU A 131 16.16 23.80 9.80
C GLU A 131 16.14 23.81 8.26
N PRO A 132 15.44 22.86 7.60
CA PRO A 132 15.29 22.89 6.14
C PRO A 132 14.49 24.12 5.71
N LYS A 133 14.89 24.75 4.60
CA LYS A 133 14.10 25.82 3.97
C LYS A 133 13.16 25.25 2.91
N ASN A 134 13.62 24.23 2.18
CA ASN A 134 12.87 23.60 1.11
C ASN A 134 12.80 22.09 1.34
N ILE A 135 11.58 21.57 1.50
CA ILE A 135 11.30 20.15 1.70
C ILE A 135 10.68 19.58 0.44
N PHE A 136 11.20 18.46 -0.07
CA PHE A 136 10.51 17.69 -1.10
C PHE A 136 9.72 16.56 -0.46
N LEU A 137 8.42 16.48 -0.77
CA LEU A 137 7.53 15.45 -0.28
C LEU A 137 6.94 14.67 -1.46
N THR A 138 7.08 13.35 -1.42
CA THR A 138 6.24 12.50 -2.26
C THR A 138 5.05 11.98 -1.45
N GLY A 139 3.89 11.87 -2.09
CA GLY A 139 2.70 11.28 -1.47
C GLY A 139 1.81 12.30 -0.75
N GLY A 140 1.99 13.60 -1.03
CA GLY A 140 1.17 14.68 -0.45
C GLY A 140 -0.33 14.61 -0.80
N THR A 141 -0.70 13.84 -1.84
CA THR A 141 -2.09 13.55 -2.20
C THR A 141 -2.65 12.28 -1.53
N GLY A 142 -1.88 11.63 -0.65
CA GLY A 142 -2.31 10.46 0.12
C GLY A 142 -2.75 10.82 1.54
N PHE A 143 -3.26 9.82 2.27
CA PHE A 143 -3.72 9.97 3.66
C PHE A 143 -2.58 10.39 4.60
N LEU A 144 -1.55 9.56 4.78
CA LEU A 144 -0.42 9.91 5.65
C LEU A 144 0.30 11.19 5.19
N GLY A 145 0.45 11.39 3.88
CA GLY A 145 1.10 12.58 3.33
C GLY A 145 0.39 13.88 3.70
N ALA A 146 -0.95 13.89 3.75
CA ALA A 146 -1.72 15.06 4.22
C ALA A 146 -1.36 15.43 5.66
N PHE A 147 -1.24 14.44 6.54
CA PHE A 147 -0.88 14.64 7.94
C PHE A 147 0.60 15.00 8.11
N ILE A 148 1.51 14.46 7.29
CA ILE A 148 2.91 14.91 7.25
C ILE A 148 2.97 16.39 6.84
N ILE A 149 2.21 16.83 5.82
CA ILE A 149 2.12 18.25 5.44
C ILE A 149 1.66 19.09 6.63
N ARG A 150 0.60 18.67 7.33
CA ARG A 150 0.10 19.35 8.53
C ARG A 150 1.21 19.57 9.56
N GLU A 151 1.91 18.50 9.94
CA GLU A 151 2.97 18.59 10.95
C GLU A 151 4.16 19.44 10.45
N LEU A 152 4.58 19.30 9.18
CA LEU A 152 5.66 20.10 8.62
C LEU A 152 5.35 21.60 8.58
N LEU A 153 4.10 21.98 8.28
CA LEU A 153 3.66 23.36 8.29
C LEU A 153 3.68 23.97 9.70
N GLN A 154 3.33 23.17 10.71
CA GLN A 154 3.30 23.59 12.12
C GLN A 154 4.68 23.65 12.76
N GLU A 155 5.55 22.71 12.42
CA GLU A 155 6.85 22.50 13.09
C GLU A 155 8.03 23.17 12.40
N THR A 156 7.83 23.69 11.18
CA THR A 156 8.89 24.33 10.38
C THR A 156 8.39 25.58 9.68
N ASN A 157 9.31 26.41 9.19
CA ASN A 157 9.02 27.52 8.27
C ASN A 157 9.30 27.16 6.80
N ALA A 158 9.49 25.88 6.48
CA ALA A 158 9.93 25.42 5.17
C ALA A 158 8.82 25.47 4.10
N ASP A 159 9.19 25.70 2.86
CA ASP A 159 8.32 25.46 1.71
C ASP A 159 8.31 23.97 1.36
N ILE A 160 7.13 23.42 1.08
CA ILE A 160 6.88 22.00 0.86
C ILE A 160 6.57 21.76 -0.62
N TYR A 161 7.56 21.29 -1.34
CA TYR A 161 7.50 20.89 -2.74
C TYR A 161 6.91 19.48 -2.86
N CYS A 162 5.67 19.38 -3.29
CA CYS A 162 4.93 18.12 -3.32
C CYS A 162 4.87 17.53 -4.74
N LEU A 163 5.43 16.33 -4.93
CA LEU A 163 5.27 15.59 -6.18
C LEU A 163 3.79 15.21 -6.39
N VAL A 164 3.22 15.58 -7.54
CA VAL A 164 1.82 15.34 -7.86
C VAL A 164 1.63 15.00 -9.35
N ARG A 165 0.86 13.94 -9.61
CA ARG A 165 0.42 13.60 -10.96
C ARG A 165 -0.69 14.55 -11.39
N ALA A 166 -0.39 15.45 -12.31
CA ALA A 166 -1.30 16.46 -12.84
C ALA A 166 -0.85 16.88 -14.25
N VAL A 167 -1.74 17.50 -15.02
CA VAL A 167 -1.41 18.05 -16.34
C VAL A 167 -0.56 19.31 -16.20
N ASN A 168 -0.77 20.08 -15.13
CA ASN A 168 -0.02 21.30 -14.84
C ASN A 168 0.02 21.62 -13.33
N ALA A 169 0.76 22.66 -12.96
CA ALA A 169 0.96 23.06 -11.57
C ALA A 169 -0.34 23.54 -10.89
N GLU A 170 -1.25 24.19 -11.61
CA GLU A 170 -2.53 24.68 -11.06
C GLU A 170 -3.44 23.51 -10.66
N GLU A 171 -3.56 22.51 -11.54
CA GLU A 171 -4.28 21.28 -11.21
C GLU A 171 -3.60 20.52 -10.06
N GLY A 172 -2.27 20.45 -10.07
CA GLY A 172 -1.49 19.86 -8.98
C GLY A 172 -1.77 20.54 -7.63
N LYS A 173 -1.82 21.88 -7.61
CA LYS A 173 -2.19 22.68 -6.44
C LYS A 173 -3.60 22.35 -5.98
N SER A 174 -4.56 22.32 -6.89
CA SER A 174 -5.95 22.00 -6.60
C SER A 174 -6.11 20.60 -6.00
N LYS A 175 -5.40 19.59 -6.52
CA LYS A 175 -5.39 18.23 -5.99
C LYS A 175 -4.87 18.17 -4.55
N LEU A 176 -3.76 18.85 -4.26
CA LEU A 176 -3.19 18.92 -2.91
C LEU A 176 -4.14 19.64 -1.94
N GLN A 177 -4.69 20.78 -2.36
CA GLN A 177 -5.68 21.51 -1.56
C GLN A 177 -6.90 20.64 -1.24
N LYS A 178 -7.52 20.02 -2.24
CA LYS A 178 -8.68 19.14 -2.05
C LYS A 178 -8.38 17.98 -1.10
N ASN A 179 -7.19 17.38 -1.19
CA ASN A 179 -6.78 16.32 -0.27
C ASN A 179 -6.67 16.83 1.18
N LEU A 180 -6.10 18.02 1.38
CA LEU A 180 -6.01 18.61 2.72
C LEU A 180 -7.38 19.07 3.26
N GLU A 181 -8.26 19.57 2.41
CA GLU A 181 -9.65 19.91 2.76
C GLU A 181 -10.43 18.66 3.18
N GLN A 182 -10.30 17.56 2.44
CA GLN A 182 -10.92 16.27 2.76
C GLN A 182 -10.60 15.80 4.18
N TYR A 183 -9.38 16.06 4.66
CA TYR A 183 -8.96 15.69 6.01
C TYR A 183 -9.07 16.81 7.03
N ALA A 184 -9.78 17.90 6.71
CA ALA A 184 -9.96 19.09 7.56
C ALA A 184 -8.63 19.74 8.02
N ILE A 185 -7.61 19.71 7.16
CA ILE A 185 -6.27 20.24 7.41
C ILE A 185 -6.08 21.61 6.75
N TRP A 186 -6.68 21.84 5.57
CA TRP A 186 -6.41 23.04 4.78
C TRP A 186 -6.77 24.34 5.52
N GLN A 187 -5.85 25.30 5.43
CA GLN A 187 -6.05 26.69 5.83
C GLN A 187 -5.43 27.58 4.76
N GLU A 188 -6.05 28.71 4.43
CA GLU A 188 -5.59 29.57 3.32
C GLU A 188 -4.16 30.07 3.52
N GLU A 189 -3.76 30.28 4.78
CA GLU A 189 -2.39 30.66 5.16
C GLU A 189 -1.32 29.62 4.78
N PHE A 190 -1.69 28.35 4.61
CA PHE A 190 -0.77 27.29 4.17
C PHE A 190 -0.51 27.33 2.67
N SER A 191 -1.33 28.04 1.91
CA SER A 191 -1.32 27.98 0.45
C SER A 191 0.03 28.41 -0.13
N SER A 192 0.66 29.47 0.36
CA SER A 192 1.95 29.94 -0.18
C SER A 192 3.09 28.94 0.01
N ARG A 193 3.03 28.11 1.05
CA ARG A 193 4.08 27.15 1.42
C ARG A 193 3.94 25.77 0.76
N ILE A 194 2.82 25.47 0.11
CA ILE A 194 2.60 24.18 -0.57
C ILE A 194 2.80 24.36 -2.07
N ILE A 195 3.91 23.86 -2.60
CA ILE A 195 4.33 24.07 -3.98
C ILE A 195 4.19 22.77 -4.77
N PRO A 196 3.30 22.70 -5.78
CA PRO A 196 3.13 21.49 -6.58
C PRO A 196 4.32 21.29 -7.53
N ILE A 197 4.87 20.08 -7.56
CA ILE A 197 5.83 19.61 -8.55
C ILE A 197 5.13 18.57 -9.42
N VAL A 198 4.86 18.92 -10.67
CA VAL A 198 4.24 18.01 -11.63
C VAL A 198 5.22 16.91 -12.00
N GLY A 199 4.82 15.67 -11.78
CA GLY A 199 5.61 14.49 -12.11
C GLY A 199 4.91 13.21 -11.70
N ASP A 200 5.53 12.07 -12.01
CA ASP A 200 5.04 10.74 -11.69
C ASP A 200 6.16 9.90 -11.08
N LEU A 201 5.90 9.36 -9.89
CA LEU A 201 6.81 8.50 -9.16
C LEU A 201 7.20 7.24 -9.96
N SER A 202 6.33 6.75 -10.84
CA SER A 202 6.58 5.56 -11.66
C SER A 202 7.57 5.79 -12.81
N GLN A 203 7.92 7.05 -13.10
CA GLN A 203 8.70 7.43 -14.27
C GLN A 203 10.16 7.76 -13.90
N PRO A 204 11.12 7.56 -14.83
CA PRO A 204 12.50 8.03 -14.66
C PRO A 204 12.55 9.51 -14.28
N LEU A 205 13.50 9.89 -13.41
CA LEU A 205 13.60 11.26 -12.87
C LEU A 205 12.29 11.78 -12.27
N LEU A 206 11.44 10.89 -11.73
CA LEU A 206 10.14 11.21 -11.16
C LEU A 206 9.17 11.84 -12.18
N GLY A 207 9.39 11.61 -13.48
CA GLY A 207 8.64 12.27 -14.56
C GLY A 207 8.89 13.77 -14.66
N ILE A 208 9.88 14.30 -13.94
CA ILE A 208 10.30 15.69 -13.98
C ILE A 208 11.36 15.81 -15.06
N GLY A 209 11.13 16.65 -16.07
CA GLY A 209 12.09 16.88 -17.15
C GLY A 209 13.50 17.19 -16.60
N SER A 210 14.55 16.72 -17.28
CA SER A 210 15.92 16.71 -16.75
C SER A 210 16.40 18.07 -16.23
N GLU A 211 16.04 19.17 -16.89
CA GLU A 211 16.38 20.53 -16.44
C GLU A 211 15.69 20.88 -15.11
N GLN A 212 14.36 20.66 -15.03
CA GLN A 212 13.60 20.89 -13.79
C GLN A 212 14.05 19.96 -12.66
N PHE A 213 14.47 18.74 -12.96
CA PHE A 213 15.03 17.82 -11.96
C PHE A 213 16.35 18.36 -11.39
N GLN A 214 17.23 18.94 -12.22
CA GLN A 214 18.45 19.60 -11.74
C GLN A 214 18.14 20.84 -10.88
N ILE A 215 17.18 21.66 -11.31
CA ILE A 215 16.74 22.84 -10.54
C ILE A 215 16.17 22.40 -9.18
N LEU A 216 15.32 21.37 -9.17
CA LEU A 216 14.78 20.81 -7.93
C LEU A 216 15.93 20.30 -7.03
N ALA A 217 16.88 19.55 -7.60
CA ALA A 217 18.02 19.01 -6.88
C ALA A 217 18.91 20.09 -6.23
N ALA A 218 19.05 21.26 -6.86
CA ALA A 218 19.82 22.38 -6.30
C ALA A 218 19.10 23.06 -5.12
N ASN A 219 17.76 23.10 -5.14
CA ASN A 219 16.97 23.88 -4.19
C ASN A 219 16.49 23.11 -2.96
N ILE A 220 16.22 21.81 -3.08
CA ILE A 220 15.68 21.00 -1.97
C ILE A 220 16.75 20.67 -0.93
N ASP A 221 16.41 20.80 0.35
CA ASP A 221 17.32 20.54 1.48
C ASP A 221 17.12 19.16 2.10
N THR A 222 15.88 18.69 2.22
CA THR A 222 15.54 17.37 2.76
C THR A 222 14.36 16.75 2.02
N ILE A 223 14.27 15.42 2.03
CA ILE A 223 13.24 14.66 1.33
C ILE A 223 12.44 13.81 2.31
N TYR A 224 11.12 13.89 2.23
CA TYR A 224 10.19 12.95 2.84
C TYR A 224 9.60 12.08 1.73
N HIS A 225 9.97 10.81 1.70
CA HIS A 225 9.47 9.87 0.73
C HIS A 225 8.36 9.03 1.35
N SER A 226 7.11 9.50 1.21
CA SER A 226 5.92 8.82 1.74
C SER A 226 5.03 8.18 0.67
N ALA A 227 5.25 8.47 -0.60
CA ALA A 227 4.47 7.87 -1.67
C ALA A 227 4.76 6.38 -1.83
N ALA A 228 3.70 5.59 -1.93
CA ALA A 228 3.69 4.24 -2.44
C ALA A 228 2.31 3.97 -3.06
N LEU A 229 2.28 3.17 -4.12
CA LEU A 229 1.07 2.50 -4.57
C LEU A 229 0.82 1.31 -3.63
N LEU A 230 -0.15 1.46 -2.74
CA LEU A 230 -0.60 0.41 -1.84
C LEU A 230 -1.83 -0.25 -2.44
N ASN A 231 -1.74 -1.56 -2.67
CA ASN A 231 -2.81 -2.37 -3.22
C ASN A 231 -2.70 -3.78 -2.63
N TYR A 232 -3.82 -4.33 -2.16
CA TYR A 232 -3.85 -5.63 -1.49
C TYR A 232 -3.96 -6.82 -2.45
N VAL A 233 -4.15 -6.55 -3.75
CA VAL A 233 -4.38 -7.56 -4.79
C VAL A 233 -3.28 -7.56 -5.85
N PHE A 234 -2.68 -6.40 -6.11
CA PHE A 234 -1.69 -6.30 -7.20
C PHE A 234 -0.40 -7.08 -6.87
N PRO A 235 0.19 -7.77 -7.85
CA PRO A 235 1.47 -8.44 -7.68
C PRO A 235 2.62 -7.42 -7.64
N TYR A 236 3.82 -7.90 -7.31
CA TYR A 236 5.03 -7.09 -7.28
C TYR A 236 5.29 -6.32 -8.57
N SER A 237 5.13 -6.96 -9.74
CA SER A 237 5.40 -6.35 -11.05
C SER A 237 4.63 -5.03 -11.23
N ALA A 238 3.36 -5.05 -10.88
CA ALA A 238 2.46 -3.90 -10.99
C ALA A 238 2.79 -2.74 -10.05
N LEU A 239 3.45 -3.05 -8.94
CA LEU A 239 3.80 -2.08 -7.92
C LEU A 239 5.26 -1.62 -8.04
N LYS A 240 6.11 -2.36 -8.75
CA LYS A 240 7.56 -2.15 -8.85
C LYS A 240 7.92 -0.76 -9.36
N ALA A 241 7.25 -0.28 -10.42
CA ALA A 241 7.56 1.02 -11.02
C ALA A 241 7.42 2.16 -10.00
N ALA A 242 6.29 2.25 -9.31
CA ALA A 242 6.06 3.29 -8.32
C ALA A 242 6.85 3.07 -7.01
N ASN A 243 6.86 1.84 -6.48
CA ASN A 243 7.34 1.59 -5.13
C ASN A 243 8.84 1.31 -5.05
N VAL A 244 9.44 0.72 -6.08
CA VAL A 244 10.86 0.34 -6.10
C VAL A 244 11.66 1.32 -6.95
N LEU A 245 11.30 1.47 -8.23
CA LEU A 245 12.01 2.37 -9.14
C LEU A 245 11.78 3.83 -8.76
N GLY A 246 10.58 4.19 -8.32
CA GLY A 246 10.32 5.51 -7.75
C GLY A 246 11.16 5.83 -6.53
N THR A 247 11.37 4.87 -5.61
CA THR A 247 12.31 5.03 -4.49
C THR A 247 13.74 5.24 -5.00
N GLN A 248 14.17 4.50 -6.03
CA GLN A 248 15.48 4.70 -6.64
C GLN A 248 15.64 6.14 -7.20
N GLU A 249 14.63 6.68 -7.88
CA GLU A 249 14.70 8.03 -8.43
C GLU A 249 14.66 9.12 -7.34
N VAL A 250 13.99 8.86 -6.21
CA VAL A 250 14.10 9.72 -5.02
C VAL A 250 15.51 9.71 -4.43
N LEU A 251 16.15 8.53 -4.34
CA LEU A 251 17.54 8.43 -3.88
C LEU A 251 18.51 9.10 -4.87
N ARG A 252 18.22 9.04 -6.18
CA ARG A 252 18.95 9.80 -7.21
C ARG A 252 18.84 11.30 -6.96
N LEU A 253 17.63 11.82 -6.72
CA LEU A 253 17.42 13.23 -6.37
C LEU A 253 18.21 13.62 -5.10
N ALA A 254 18.24 12.73 -4.09
CA ALA A 254 18.94 12.96 -2.83
C ALA A 254 20.45 13.12 -3.00
N CYS A 255 21.05 12.45 -3.99
CA CYS A 255 22.48 12.52 -4.31
C CYS A 255 22.83 13.60 -5.35
N GLN A 256 21.85 14.07 -6.13
CA GLN A 256 22.06 15.00 -7.24
C GLN A 256 22.35 16.43 -6.76
N VAL A 257 23.38 17.08 -7.34
CA VAL A 257 23.87 18.43 -7.02
C VAL A 257 24.42 18.61 -5.59
N LYS A 258 23.61 18.31 -4.57
CA LYS A 258 23.96 18.33 -3.15
C LYS A 258 23.29 17.18 -2.42
N VAL A 259 23.93 16.68 -1.36
CA VAL A 259 23.37 15.62 -0.50
C VAL A 259 22.18 16.16 0.28
N LYS A 260 21.08 15.41 0.30
CA LYS A 260 19.84 15.73 1.02
C LYS A 260 19.49 14.56 1.94
N PRO A 261 19.16 14.77 3.23
CA PRO A 261 18.67 13.70 4.07
C PRO A 261 17.37 13.13 3.50
N VAL A 262 17.17 11.83 3.64
CA VAL A 262 15.96 11.14 3.21
C VAL A 262 15.26 10.51 4.39
N HIS A 263 14.04 10.95 4.65
CA HIS A 263 13.11 10.34 5.59
C HIS A 263 12.19 9.43 4.80
N TYR A 264 12.50 8.13 4.82
CA TYR A 264 11.79 7.12 4.05
C TYR A 264 10.67 6.50 4.88
N VAL A 265 9.42 6.63 4.42
CA VAL A 265 8.29 5.91 5.01
C VAL A 265 8.23 4.51 4.39
N SER A 266 8.72 3.54 5.15
CA SER A 266 8.62 2.11 4.87
C SER A 266 7.30 1.53 5.42
N SER A 267 7.31 0.27 5.87
CA SER A 267 6.21 -0.40 6.56
C SER A 267 6.77 -1.54 7.41
N VAL A 268 6.09 -1.92 8.49
CA VAL A 268 6.41 -3.16 9.23
C VAL A 268 6.20 -4.42 8.38
N ALA A 269 5.51 -4.30 7.23
CA ALA A 269 5.31 -5.36 6.25
C ALA A 269 6.61 -5.96 5.69
N VAL A 270 7.76 -5.26 5.84
CA VAL A 270 9.09 -5.80 5.49
C VAL A 270 9.48 -7.03 6.35
N PHE A 271 8.74 -7.30 7.43
CA PHE A 271 8.94 -8.43 8.32
C PHE A 271 7.92 -9.56 8.16
N GLU A 272 7.14 -9.57 7.07
CA GLU A 272 6.12 -10.61 6.81
C GLU A 272 6.69 -11.96 6.36
N SER A 273 8.01 -12.07 6.21
CA SER A 273 8.64 -13.37 5.96
C SER A 273 8.34 -14.34 7.10
N THR A 274 7.99 -15.57 6.74
CA THR A 274 7.77 -16.68 7.69
C THR A 274 8.98 -16.94 8.59
N ALA A 275 10.18 -16.49 8.20
CA ALA A 275 11.37 -16.55 9.04
C ALA A 275 11.27 -15.72 10.32
N TYR A 276 10.36 -14.74 10.40
CA TYR A 276 10.14 -13.92 11.59
C TYR A 276 8.94 -14.37 12.44
N ALA A 277 8.22 -15.41 12.04
CA ALA A 277 7.08 -15.95 12.77
C ALA A 277 7.43 -16.26 14.25
N GLY A 278 6.65 -15.71 15.18
CA GLY A 278 6.82 -15.87 16.63
C GLY A 278 8.08 -15.21 17.21
N LYS A 279 8.88 -14.50 16.41
CA LYS A 279 10.11 -13.84 16.86
C LYS A 279 9.84 -12.38 17.23
N VAL A 280 10.60 -11.89 18.20
CA VAL A 280 10.68 -10.45 18.47
C VAL A 280 11.63 -9.83 17.45
N VAL A 281 11.14 -8.85 16.70
CA VAL A 281 11.90 -8.08 15.71
C VAL A 281 12.10 -6.68 16.25
N LYS A 282 13.35 -6.25 16.38
CA LYS A 282 13.73 -4.90 16.83
C LYS A 282 13.98 -3.97 15.66
N GLU A 283 13.92 -2.68 15.94
CA GLU A 283 14.02 -1.63 14.94
C GLU A 283 15.33 -1.69 14.13
N GLN A 284 16.46 -1.94 14.80
CA GLN A 284 17.77 -2.01 14.17
C GLN A 284 18.17 -3.41 13.69
N ASP A 285 17.28 -4.42 13.82
CA ASP A 285 17.59 -5.76 13.33
C ASP A 285 17.76 -5.76 11.80
N GLU A 286 18.62 -6.66 11.32
CA GLU A 286 18.73 -6.91 9.90
C GLU A 286 17.51 -7.70 9.41
N PHE A 287 16.93 -7.25 8.29
CA PHE A 287 15.75 -7.86 7.69
C PHE A 287 16.12 -8.63 6.42
N ASN A 288 16.94 -9.67 6.54
CA ASN A 288 17.52 -10.37 5.38
C ASN A 288 16.64 -11.47 4.78
N HIS A 289 15.58 -11.87 5.46
CA HIS A 289 14.65 -12.88 4.96
C HIS A 289 13.52 -12.24 4.16
N TRP A 290 13.22 -12.83 3.00
CA TRP A 290 12.09 -12.51 2.14
C TRP A 290 11.23 -13.73 1.79
N GLU A 291 11.66 -14.91 2.21
CA GLU A 291 10.97 -16.16 1.96
C GLU A 291 9.59 -16.14 2.63
N GLY A 292 8.55 -16.46 1.87
CA GLY A 292 7.18 -16.44 2.36
C GLY A 292 6.53 -15.05 2.45
N ILE A 293 7.15 -14.00 1.89
CA ILE A 293 6.44 -12.75 1.63
C ILE A 293 5.66 -12.93 0.31
N TYR A 294 4.34 -13.07 0.42
CA TYR A 294 3.47 -13.31 -0.74
C TYR A 294 2.76 -12.05 -1.24
N LEU A 295 2.48 -11.08 -0.35
CA LEU A 295 1.80 -9.85 -0.75
C LEU A 295 2.70 -8.94 -1.60
N GLY A 296 2.27 -8.60 -2.82
CA GLY A 296 3.04 -7.77 -3.75
C GLY A 296 3.48 -6.43 -3.16
N TYR A 297 2.59 -5.77 -2.39
CA TYR A 297 2.94 -4.55 -1.67
C TYR A 297 4.12 -4.78 -0.71
N SER A 298 4.05 -5.80 0.14
CA SER A 298 5.10 -6.13 1.11
C SER A 298 6.42 -6.47 0.42
N GLN A 299 6.38 -7.19 -0.71
CA GLN A 299 7.54 -7.47 -1.55
C GLN A 299 8.19 -6.16 -2.03
N THR A 300 7.41 -5.20 -2.56
CA THR A 300 7.97 -3.92 -3.00
C THR A 300 8.55 -3.08 -1.86
N LYS A 301 7.92 -3.07 -0.67
CA LYS A 301 8.45 -2.36 0.49
C LYS A 301 9.76 -2.98 0.99
N TRP A 302 9.87 -4.30 0.95
CA TRP A 302 11.11 -4.99 1.30
C TRP A 302 12.25 -4.58 0.35
N VAL A 303 12.03 -4.64 -0.97
CA VAL A 303 13.03 -4.27 -1.97
C VAL A 303 13.40 -2.78 -1.84
N ALA A 304 12.41 -1.89 -1.78
CA ALA A 304 12.65 -0.46 -1.68
C ALA A 304 13.41 -0.06 -0.41
N GLU A 305 13.11 -0.69 0.74
CA GLU A 305 13.88 -0.45 1.97
C GLU A 305 15.32 -0.97 1.86
N LYS A 306 15.57 -2.08 1.14
CA LYS A 306 16.95 -2.52 0.84
C LYS A 306 17.70 -1.50 -0.01
N LEU A 307 17.07 -0.92 -1.04
CA LEU A 307 17.68 0.15 -1.84
C LEU A 307 18.07 1.36 -0.97
N VAL A 308 17.18 1.73 -0.05
CA VAL A 308 17.40 2.82 0.91
C VAL A 308 18.55 2.50 1.87
N LYS A 309 18.65 1.26 2.37
CA LYS A 309 19.80 0.80 3.17
C LYS A 309 21.10 0.81 2.38
N ILE A 310 21.10 0.38 1.11
CA ILE A 310 22.29 0.44 0.25
C ILE A 310 22.74 1.89 0.06
N ALA A 311 21.82 2.82 -0.16
CA ALA A 311 22.14 4.25 -0.25
C ALA A 311 22.72 4.80 1.07
N ARG A 312 22.15 4.41 2.21
CA ARG A 312 22.68 4.72 3.54
C ARG A 312 24.11 4.22 3.71
N ASP A 313 24.37 2.97 3.32
CA ASP A 313 25.69 2.35 3.45
C ASP A 313 26.72 2.99 2.49
N ARG A 314 26.26 3.60 1.39
CA ARG A 314 27.06 4.50 0.53
C ARG A 314 27.30 5.90 1.13
N GLY A 315 26.70 6.20 2.28
CA GLY A 315 26.89 7.44 3.04
C GLY A 315 25.73 8.45 2.96
N LEU A 316 24.60 8.09 2.35
CA LEU A 316 23.43 8.99 2.30
C LEU A 316 22.79 9.09 3.70
N PRO A 317 22.53 10.30 4.25
CA PRO A 317 21.81 10.43 5.51
C PRO A 317 20.36 9.97 5.35
N VAL A 318 20.00 8.86 5.99
CA VAL A 318 18.68 8.25 5.87
C VAL A 318 18.07 8.03 7.25
N THR A 319 16.77 8.28 7.40
CA THR A 319 15.96 7.78 8.52
C THR A 319 14.81 6.94 7.96
N ILE A 320 14.61 5.74 8.48
CA ILE A 320 13.55 4.83 8.03
C ILE A 320 12.41 4.84 9.07
N HIS A 321 11.19 5.06 8.61
CA HIS A 321 9.98 5.04 9.44
C HIS A 321 9.08 3.90 8.99
N ARG A 322 8.82 2.90 9.83
CA ARG A 322 8.00 1.72 9.53
C ARG A 322 6.67 1.80 10.28
N PRO A 323 5.64 2.46 9.74
CA PRO A 323 4.30 2.40 10.29
C PRO A 323 3.69 0.99 10.12
N PRO A 324 2.76 0.59 11.01
CA PRO A 324 1.86 -0.53 10.78
C PRO A 324 0.68 -0.08 9.90
N LEU A 325 -0.49 -0.73 10.02
CA LEU A 325 -1.72 -0.14 9.49
C LEU A 325 -1.95 1.23 10.16
N ILE A 326 -2.35 2.22 9.36
CA ILE A 326 -2.55 3.58 9.87
C ILE A 326 -4.05 3.81 10.01
N SER A 327 -4.50 4.03 11.25
CA SER A 327 -5.91 4.32 11.57
C SER A 327 -6.20 5.82 11.55
N GLY A 328 -7.45 6.20 11.83
CA GLY A 328 -7.90 7.60 11.82
C GLY A 328 -7.17 8.51 12.80
N ASP A 329 -7.34 9.82 12.62
CA ASP A 329 -6.87 10.83 13.57
C ASP A 329 -7.53 10.61 14.93
N SER A 330 -6.73 10.46 15.98
CA SER A 330 -7.20 10.03 17.30
C SER A 330 -8.18 10.99 17.98
N LYS A 331 -8.28 12.24 17.51
CA LYS A 331 -9.13 13.29 18.07
C LYS A 331 -10.41 13.49 17.26
N THR A 332 -10.29 13.54 15.94
CA THR A 332 -11.39 13.86 15.02
C THR A 332 -12.05 12.63 14.42
N GLY A 333 -11.35 11.50 14.40
CA GLY A 333 -11.77 10.24 13.78
C GLY A 333 -11.63 10.21 12.27
N ILE A 334 -11.23 11.33 11.65
CA ILE A 334 -11.02 11.46 10.22
C ILE A 334 -10.02 10.39 9.76
N CYS A 335 -10.44 9.57 8.80
CA CYS A 335 -9.67 8.44 8.29
C CYS A 335 -9.86 8.25 6.78
N ASN A 336 -9.02 7.40 6.18
CA ASN A 336 -9.19 6.94 4.81
C ASN A 336 -10.20 5.78 4.78
N THR A 337 -11.41 6.01 4.29
CA THR A 337 -12.46 4.98 4.21
C THR A 337 -12.13 3.79 3.28
N HIS A 338 -11.08 3.91 2.47
CA HIS A 338 -10.59 2.85 1.58
C HIS A 338 -9.44 2.03 2.20
N ASP A 339 -9.07 2.25 3.47
CA ASP A 339 -8.09 1.41 4.15
C ASP A 339 -8.67 0.04 4.52
N PHE A 340 -7.77 -0.93 4.74
CA PHE A 340 -8.14 -2.33 4.97
C PHE A 340 -9.02 -2.52 6.21
N ILE A 341 -8.76 -1.81 7.31
CA ILE A 341 -9.52 -1.96 8.57
C ILE A 341 -10.96 -1.50 8.34
N ASN A 342 -11.13 -0.36 7.65
CA ASN A 342 -12.44 0.18 7.33
C ASN A 342 -13.22 -0.70 6.35
N LEU A 343 -12.57 -1.18 5.29
CA LEU A 343 -13.18 -2.09 4.30
C LEU A 343 -13.56 -3.44 4.94
N MET A 344 -12.67 -4.03 5.75
CA MET A 344 -12.96 -5.27 6.49
C MET A 344 -14.11 -5.09 7.46
N THR A 345 -14.12 -3.99 8.22
CA THR A 345 -15.18 -3.71 9.21
C THR A 345 -16.53 -3.55 8.52
N LYS A 346 -16.62 -2.70 7.50
CA LYS A 346 -17.87 -2.49 6.73
C LYS A 346 -18.36 -3.77 6.08
N GLY A 347 -17.44 -4.51 5.48
CA GLY A 347 -17.74 -5.75 4.79
C GLY A 347 -18.26 -6.85 5.70
N CYS A 348 -17.64 -7.02 6.87
CA CYS A 348 -18.11 -7.95 7.90
C CYS A 348 -19.45 -7.51 8.52
N LEU A 349 -19.66 -6.21 8.74
CA LEU A 349 -20.95 -5.66 9.18
C LEU A 349 -22.08 -5.97 8.19
N GLN A 350 -21.84 -5.75 6.89
CA GLN A 350 -22.83 -6.06 5.84
C GLN A 350 -23.09 -7.56 5.69
N MET A 351 -22.06 -8.39 5.89
CA MET A 351 -22.19 -9.85 5.86
C MET A 351 -22.83 -10.42 7.14
N GLY A 352 -22.78 -9.69 8.26
CA GLY A 352 -23.28 -10.11 9.56
C GLY A 352 -22.31 -10.96 10.39
N TYR A 353 -21.11 -11.23 9.87
CA TYR A 353 -20.14 -12.14 10.48
C TYR A 353 -18.71 -11.60 10.47
N PHE A 354 -18.03 -11.76 11.60
CA PHE A 354 -16.58 -11.63 11.73
C PHE A 354 -15.93 -13.00 11.89
N PRO A 355 -14.67 -13.19 11.45
CA PRO A 355 -13.95 -14.43 11.70
C PRO A 355 -13.52 -14.52 13.17
N ASP A 356 -13.75 -15.66 13.83
CA ASP A 356 -13.24 -15.98 15.17
C ASP A 356 -11.79 -16.46 15.07
N VAL A 357 -10.88 -15.51 15.08
CA VAL A 357 -9.42 -15.68 14.95
C VAL A 357 -8.70 -14.84 15.98
N ASP A 358 -7.44 -15.18 16.25
CA ASP A 358 -6.60 -14.53 17.25
C ASP A 358 -5.84 -13.29 16.72
N TYR A 359 -6.36 -12.68 15.65
CA TYR A 359 -5.78 -11.47 15.06
C TYR A 359 -5.67 -10.34 16.07
N MET A 360 -4.60 -9.59 15.92
CA MET A 360 -4.37 -8.34 16.62
C MET A 360 -4.55 -7.18 15.67
N LEU A 361 -5.14 -6.11 16.17
CA LEU A 361 -5.28 -4.82 15.51
C LEU A 361 -3.96 -4.06 15.68
N ASP A 362 -2.99 -4.41 14.83
CA ASP A 362 -1.74 -3.69 14.72
C ASP A 362 -1.95 -2.40 13.91
N MET A 363 -2.51 -1.39 14.57
CA MET A 363 -2.81 -0.10 13.97
C MET A 363 -2.32 1.06 14.83
N SER A 364 -1.84 2.11 14.18
CA SER A 364 -1.41 3.35 14.84
C SER A 364 -2.20 4.53 14.27
N PRO A 365 -2.73 5.44 15.11
CA PRO A 365 -3.40 6.65 14.66
C PRO A 365 -2.49 7.52 13.79
N VAL A 366 -3.03 8.05 12.68
CA VAL A 366 -2.27 8.84 11.72
C VAL A 366 -1.59 10.05 12.35
N ASP A 367 -2.19 10.67 13.36
CA ASP A 367 -1.64 11.83 14.03
C ASP A 367 -0.47 11.49 14.98
N TYR A 368 -0.42 10.27 15.52
CA TYR A 368 0.78 9.78 16.20
C TYR A 368 1.89 9.50 15.18
N VAL A 369 1.56 8.82 14.07
CA VAL A 369 2.53 8.45 13.02
C VAL A 369 3.15 9.69 12.38
N SER A 370 2.35 10.68 11.97
CA SER A 370 2.85 11.89 11.31
C SER A 370 3.72 12.74 12.24
N LYS A 371 3.30 12.92 13.51
CA LYS A 371 4.09 13.63 14.52
C LYS A 371 5.41 12.94 14.79
N ALA A 372 5.41 11.62 14.95
CA ALA A 372 6.62 10.85 15.16
C ALA A 372 7.58 10.98 13.98
N ILE A 373 7.10 10.91 12.73
CA ILE A 373 7.92 11.09 11.53
C ILE A 373 8.61 12.46 11.53
N VAL A 374 7.84 13.55 11.70
CA VAL A 374 8.38 14.93 11.63
C VAL A 374 9.24 15.28 12.83
N TYR A 375 8.98 14.71 14.00
CA TYR A 375 9.82 14.91 15.17
C TYR A 375 11.15 14.18 15.04
N LEU A 376 11.12 12.89 14.66
CA LEU A 376 12.33 12.07 14.52
C LEU A 376 13.21 12.54 13.37
N SER A 377 12.63 13.03 12.28
CA SER A 377 13.37 13.53 11.11
C SER A 377 14.28 14.72 11.42
N ARG A 378 13.92 15.52 12.43
CA ARG A 378 14.67 16.71 12.86
C ARG A 378 15.77 16.40 13.87
N GLN A 379 15.90 15.15 14.31
CA GLN A 379 16.95 14.73 15.24
C GLN A 379 18.17 14.21 14.49
N LYS A 380 19.35 14.70 14.86
CA LYS A 380 20.63 14.24 14.28
C LYS A 380 20.89 12.77 14.62
N GLU A 381 20.45 12.36 15.80
CA GLU A 381 20.57 11.02 16.35
C GLU A 381 19.71 9.98 15.63
N SER A 382 18.73 10.41 14.82
CA SER A 382 17.88 9.53 14.01
C SER A 382 18.56 9.06 12.73
N ILE A 383 19.61 9.74 12.29
CA ILE A 383 20.30 9.39 11.04
C ILE A 383 20.92 7.99 11.16
N GLY A 384 20.68 7.19 10.13
CA GLY A 384 21.13 5.82 10.00
C GLY A 384 20.22 4.79 10.67
N LYS A 385 19.21 5.24 11.44
CA LYS A 385 18.30 4.37 12.20
C LYS A 385 17.00 4.09 11.46
N ALA A 386 16.38 2.99 11.85
CA ALA A 386 14.98 2.71 11.57
C ALA A 386 14.15 2.85 12.85
N PHE A 387 12.85 3.17 12.68
CA PHE A 387 11.88 3.31 13.75
C PHE A 387 10.60 2.57 13.39
N ASN A 388 10.17 1.63 14.23
CA ASN A 388 8.88 0.99 14.10
C ASN A 388 7.82 1.88 14.78
N LEU A 389 6.91 2.45 14.01
CA LEU A 389 5.88 3.38 14.50
C LEU A 389 4.60 2.63 14.93
N GLN A 390 4.79 1.43 15.49
CA GLN A 390 3.71 0.54 15.89
C GLN A 390 3.12 0.94 17.24
N HIS A 391 1.84 0.64 17.42
CA HIS A 391 1.18 0.82 18.70
C HIS A 391 1.83 -0.08 19.76
N PRO A 392 2.25 0.46 20.91
CA PRO A 392 3.02 -0.30 21.92
C PRO A 392 2.18 -1.39 22.62
N GLN A 393 0.85 -1.30 22.54
CA GLN A 393 -0.10 -2.24 23.13
C GLN A 393 -1.23 -2.56 22.13
N PRO A 394 -1.01 -3.43 21.13
CA PRO A 394 -2.05 -3.75 20.15
C PRO A 394 -3.26 -4.41 20.83
N ALA A 395 -4.46 -4.22 20.26
CA ALA A 395 -5.69 -4.80 20.78
C ALA A 395 -6.07 -6.08 20.01
N ALA A 396 -6.78 -7.01 20.64
CA ALA A 396 -7.32 -8.17 19.94
C ALA A 396 -8.51 -7.78 19.04
N LEU A 397 -8.70 -8.44 17.89
CA LEU A 397 -9.86 -8.24 17.02
C LEU A 397 -11.19 -8.37 17.79
N LYS A 398 -11.25 -9.28 18.77
CA LYS A 398 -12.43 -9.50 19.63
C LYS A 398 -12.89 -8.22 20.33
N MET A 399 -11.96 -7.35 20.75
CA MET A 399 -12.30 -6.08 21.39
C MET A 399 -13.04 -5.12 20.44
N LEU A 400 -12.65 -5.09 19.16
CA LEU A 400 -13.37 -4.31 18.14
C LEU A 400 -14.77 -4.88 17.91
N VAL A 401 -14.93 -6.21 17.87
CA VAL A 401 -16.26 -6.83 17.69
C VAL A 401 -17.16 -6.59 18.91
N GLU A 402 -16.63 -6.68 20.12
CA GLU A 402 -17.35 -6.33 21.36
C GLU A 402 -17.79 -4.87 21.35
N TRP A 403 -16.91 -3.97 20.91
CA TRP A 403 -17.24 -2.56 20.73
C TRP A 403 -18.38 -2.37 19.72
N ILE A 404 -18.27 -2.97 18.54
CA ILE A 404 -19.28 -2.91 17.47
C ILE A 404 -20.65 -3.36 18.01
N ARG A 405 -20.69 -4.46 18.78
CA ARG A 405 -21.92 -4.94 19.44
C ARG A 405 -22.48 -3.95 20.45
N SER A 406 -21.61 -3.30 21.23
CA SER A 406 -22.03 -2.27 22.21
C SER A 406 -22.67 -1.05 21.53
N PHE A 407 -22.37 -0.81 20.26
CA PHE A 407 -22.96 0.23 19.42
C PHE A 407 -24.28 -0.17 18.74
N GLY A 408 -24.78 -1.37 18.99
CA GLY A 408 -26.09 -1.86 18.53
C GLY A 408 -26.04 -2.74 17.26
N TYR A 409 -24.88 -2.92 16.63
CA TYR A 409 -24.79 -3.78 15.46
C TYR A 409 -24.88 -5.27 15.84
N SER A 410 -25.78 -5.99 15.18
CA SER A 410 -25.94 -7.43 15.35
C SER A 410 -24.95 -8.20 14.50
N VAL A 411 -23.80 -8.58 15.08
CA VAL A 411 -22.78 -9.40 14.41
C VAL A 411 -22.36 -10.61 15.25
N GLU A 412 -22.12 -11.72 14.57
CA GLU A 412 -21.60 -12.96 15.17
C GLU A 412 -20.12 -13.17 14.79
N MET A 413 -19.34 -13.79 15.69
CA MET A 413 -18.01 -14.29 15.35
C MET A 413 -18.13 -15.78 15.06
N ILE A 414 -17.69 -16.22 13.88
CA ILE A 414 -17.83 -17.61 13.42
C ILE A 414 -16.47 -18.21 13.06
N PRO A 415 -16.28 -19.54 13.10
CA PRO A 415 -15.02 -20.17 12.73
C PRO A 415 -14.51 -19.71 11.36
N TYR A 416 -13.19 -19.53 11.22
CA TYR A 416 -12.59 -18.90 10.03
C TYR A 416 -12.97 -19.58 8.70
N GLU A 417 -12.95 -20.91 8.64
CA GLU A 417 -13.36 -21.65 7.43
C GLU A 417 -14.84 -21.42 7.06
N LYS A 418 -15.70 -21.30 8.08
CA LYS A 418 -17.12 -20.96 7.88
C LYS A 418 -17.24 -19.52 7.38
N TRP A 419 -16.47 -18.58 7.94
CA TRP A 419 -16.42 -17.20 7.48
C TRP A 419 -15.98 -17.09 6.02
N GLN A 420 -14.95 -17.84 5.60
CA GLN A 420 -14.52 -17.91 4.20
C GLN A 420 -15.64 -18.46 3.30
N SER A 421 -16.37 -19.48 3.78
CA SER A 421 -17.52 -20.04 3.06
C SER A 421 -18.66 -19.02 2.89
N GLU A 422 -18.97 -18.25 3.93
CA GLU A 422 -19.95 -17.15 3.86
C GLU A 422 -19.50 -16.08 2.86
N LEU A 423 -18.21 -15.70 2.90
CA LEU A 423 -17.62 -14.76 1.95
C LEU A 423 -17.77 -15.26 0.51
N ILE A 424 -17.50 -16.54 0.22
CA ILE A 424 -17.59 -17.11 -1.12
C ILE A 424 -19.06 -17.17 -1.61
N ASN A 425 -19.95 -17.65 -0.76
CA ASN A 425 -21.31 -17.99 -1.17
C ASN A 425 -22.28 -16.79 -1.18
N ASN A 426 -22.08 -15.82 -0.29
CA ASN A 426 -23.08 -14.78 -0.01
C ASN A 426 -22.63 -13.36 -0.40
N VAL A 427 -21.34 -13.12 -0.66
CA VAL A 427 -20.84 -11.80 -1.11
C VAL A 427 -20.65 -11.80 -2.62
N THR A 428 -21.68 -11.45 -3.39
CA THR A 428 -21.67 -11.64 -4.86
C THR A 428 -21.39 -10.39 -5.70
N SER A 429 -21.28 -9.21 -5.08
CA SER A 429 -21.05 -7.94 -5.79
C SER A 429 -20.09 -7.03 -5.03
N ALA A 430 -19.53 -6.05 -5.74
CA ALA A 430 -18.67 -5.01 -5.19
C ALA A 430 -19.37 -4.03 -4.22
N ASP A 431 -20.68 -4.16 -4.01
CA ASP A 431 -21.42 -3.38 -3.00
C ASP A 431 -20.94 -3.71 -1.57
N ASN A 432 -20.48 -4.95 -1.38
CA ASN A 432 -19.74 -5.35 -0.20
C ASN A 432 -18.22 -5.28 -0.49
N PRO A 433 -17.44 -4.48 0.26
CA PRO A 433 -16.03 -4.28 0.00
C PRO A 433 -15.18 -5.55 0.16
N LEU A 434 -15.65 -6.60 0.85
CA LEU A 434 -14.92 -7.88 0.89
C LEU A 434 -14.85 -8.54 -0.47
N TYR A 435 -15.78 -8.26 -1.39
CA TYR A 435 -15.75 -8.82 -2.74
C TYR A 435 -14.45 -8.50 -3.47
N THR A 436 -13.99 -7.24 -3.40
CA THR A 436 -12.76 -6.81 -4.05
C THR A 436 -11.50 -7.25 -3.29
N LEU A 437 -11.64 -7.60 -2.01
CA LEU A 437 -10.57 -8.16 -1.18
C LEU A 437 -10.48 -9.69 -1.24
N ARG A 438 -11.35 -10.38 -1.99
CA ARG A 438 -11.33 -11.84 -2.10
C ARG A 438 -9.97 -12.43 -2.46
N PRO A 439 -9.18 -11.88 -3.41
CA PRO A 439 -7.83 -12.40 -3.69
C PRO A 439 -6.96 -12.39 -2.43
N PHE A 440 -6.92 -11.26 -1.73
CA PHE A 440 -6.20 -11.15 -0.47
C PHE A 440 -6.71 -12.16 0.59
N LEU A 441 -8.02 -12.34 0.69
CA LEU A 441 -8.67 -13.11 1.78
C LEU A 441 -8.76 -14.62 1.55
N LEU A 442 -8.71 -15.07 0.30
CA LEU A 442 -9.05 -16.44 -0.09
C LEU A 442 -7.95 -17.13 -0.92
N GLU A 443 -7.08 -16.36 -1.58
CA GLU A 443 -6.04 -16.95 -2.41
C GLU A 443 -5.00 -17.66 -1.55
N ARG A 444 -4.64 -18.86 -1.97
CA ARG A 444 -3.75 -19.76 -1.24
C ARG A 444 -2.38 -19.76 -1.90
N TRP A 445 -1.36 -19.68 -1.07
CA TRP A 445 0.05 -19.58 -1.42
C TRP A 445 0.81 -20.70 -0.72
N SER A 446 2.04 -20.96 -1.19
CA SER A 446 2.94 -21.97 -0.61
C SER A 446 2.47 -23.43 -0.73
N ASP A 447 3.36 -24.36 -0.37
CA ASP A 447 3.02 -25.78 -0.24
C ASP A 447 2.02 -26.06 0.91
N GLU A 448 1.98 -25.18 1.92
CA GLU A 448 1.03 -25.24 3.06
C GLU A 448 -0.35 -24.67 2.72
N GLN A 449 -0.55 -24.12 1.51
CA GLN A 449 -1.83 -23.58 1.04
C GLN A 449 -2.41 -22.48 1.95
N LEU A 450 -1.53 -21.61 2.43
CA LEU A 450 -1.82 -20.50 3.33
C LEU A 450 -2.37 -19.30 2.58
N THR A 451 -3.36 -18.64 3.13
CA THR A 451 -3.80 -17.32 2.68
C THR A 451 -2.94 -16.21 3.29
N ILE A 452 -3.03 -14.99 2.75
CA ILE A 452 -2.36 -13.84 3.37
C ILE A 452 -2.82 -13.62 4.83
N PRO A 453 -4.13 -13.64 5.15
CA PRO A 453 -4.59 -13.54 6.53
C PRO A 453 -3.99 -14.59 7.49
N ASP A 454 -3.72 -15.82 7.01
CA ASP A 454 -3.11 -16.86 7.85
C ASP A 454 -1.74 -16.43 8.40
N LEU A 455 -0.99 -15.60 7.67
CA LEU A 455 0.30 -15.05 8.13
C LEU A 455 0.17 -14.11 9.34
N TYR A 456 -1.02 -13.57 9.58
CA TYR A 456 -1.30 -12.64 10.68
C TYR A 456 -1.89 -13.32 11.92
N LEU A 457 -2.16 -14.64 11.88
CA LEU A 457 -2.49 -15.43 13.07
C LEU A 457 -1.38 -15.32 14.10
N GLN A 458 -1.69 -15.33 15.40
CA GLN A 458 -0.66 -15.11 16.44
C GLN A 458 0.52 -16.07 16.33
N ALA A 459 0.25 -17.32 15.97
CA ALA A 459 1.28 -18.35 15.80
C ALA A 459 2.24 -18.09 14.63
N ARG A 460 1.86 -17.25 13.65
CA ARG A 460 2.60 -17.03 12.39
C ARG A 460 3.14 -15.60 12.24
N ARG A 461 2.61 -14.62 12.98
CA ARG A 461 3.08 -13.24 12.92
C ARG A 461 4.39 -13.02 13.68
N PRO A 462 5.19 -12.01 13.30
CA PRO A 462 6.25 -11.49 14.15
C PRO A 462 5.72 -10.61 15.29
N HIS A 463 6.52 -10.46 16.34
CA HIS A 463 6.35 -9.48 17.41
C HIS A 463 7.27 -8.28 17.14
N ILE A 464 6.71 -7.22 16.58
CA ILE A 464 7.47 -6.02 16.22
C ILE A 464 7.64 -5.13 17.47
N SER A 465 8.89 -4.91 17.89
CA SER A 465 9.23 -3.96 18.95
C SER A 465 9.15 -2.52 18.43
N CYS A 466 8.70 -1.59 19.27
CA CYS A 466 8.80 -0.15 19.07
C CYS A 466 9.56 0.57 20.19
N GLN A 467 10.40 -0.15 20.94
CA GLN A 467 11.10 0.37 22.12
C GLN A 467 12.09 1.50 21.79
N ASP A 468 12.85 1.41 20.70
CA ASP A 468 13.75 2.49 20.26
C ASP A 468 12.94 3.72 19.83
N THR A 469 11.80 3.52 19.17
CA THR A 469 10.87 4.60 18.85
C THR A 469 10.39 5.31 20.13
N LEU A 470 9.92 4.55 21.13
CA LEU A 470 9.47 5.12 22.40
C LEU A 470 10.59 5.88 23.12
N HIS A 471 11.82 5.36 23.11
CA HIS A 471 12.96 6.06 23.69
C HIS A 471 13.30 7.35 22.92
N ALA A 472 13.26 7.34 21.59
CA ALA A 472 13.58 8.52 20.78
C ALA A 472 12.49 9.60 20.85
N LEU A 473 11.25 9.22 21.13
CA LEU A 473 10.13 10.14 21.39
C LEU A 473 10.09 10.62 22.86
N ALA A 474 10.91 10.06 23.74
CA ALA A 474 10.93 10.44 25.15
C ALA A 474 11.30 11.92 25.32
N GLY A 475 10.51 12.65 26.11
CA GLY A 475 10.68 14.10 26.29
C GLY A 475 9.90 14.95 25.30
N SER A 476 9.27 14.36 24.28
CA SER A 476 8.23 15.01 23.47
C SER A 476 6.84 14.85 24.11
N SER A 477 5.84 15.56 23.58
CA SER A 477 4.43 15.34 23.90
C SER A 477 3.79 14.26 23.03
N ILE A 478 4.57 13.53 22.23
CA ILE A 478 4.07 12.55 21.27
C ILE A 478 3.91 11.21 21.97
N ALA A 479 2.67 10.79 22.16
CA ALA A 479 2.31 9.49 22.70
C ALA A 479 1.27 8.82 21.79
N CYS A 480 1.39 7.50 21.61
CA CYS A 480 0.38 6.73 20.89
C CYS A 480 -0.83 6.54 21.83
N PRO A 481 -2.02 7.04 21.48
CA PRO A 481 -3.19 6.91 22.34
C PRO A 481 -3.67 5.46 22.36
N PRO A 482 -4.22 4.97 23.48
CA PRO A 482 -4.61 3.58 23.64
C PRO A 482 -5.73 3.19 22.67
N ILE A 483 -5.72 1.93 22.22
CA ILE A 483 -6.82 1.33 21.47
C ILE A 483 -7.92 0.92 22.46
N ASP A 484 -8.80 1.86 22.78
CA ASP A 484 -9.90 1.69 23.73
C ASP A 484 -11.26 2.08 23.13
N SER A 485 -12.31 1.98 23.94
CA SER A 485 -13.67 2.37 23.56
C SER A 485 -13.79 3.83 23.13
N GLN A 486 -12.99 4.74 23.71
CA GLN A 486 -13.05 6.15 23.37
C GLN A 486 -12.49 6.38 21.96
N LEU A 487 -11.36 5.75 21.63
CA LEU A 487 -10.78 5.81 20.29
C LEU A 487 -11.75 5.22 19.25
N PHE A 488 -12.32 4.04 19.54
CA PHE A 488 -13.29 3.43 18.64
C PHE A 488 -14.56 4.27 18.47
N MET A 489 -15.04 4.94 19.52
CA MET A 489 -16.16 5.89 19.42
C MET A 489 -15.84 7.06 18.51
N THR A 490 -14.66 7.65 18.65
CA THR A 490 -14.20 8.73 17.78
C THR A 490 -14.18 8.29 16.31
N TYR A 491 -13.66 7.10 16.01
CA TYR A 491 -13.65 6.56 14.64
C TYR A 491 -15.05 6.27 14.12
N THR A 492 -15.88 5.60 14.92
CA THR A 492 -17.25 5.23 14.54
C THR A 492 -18.10 6.47 14.26
N ALA A 493 -17.95 7.54 15.06
CA ALA A 493 -18.66 8.80 14.85
C ALA A 493 -18.33 9.42 13.48
N TYR A 494 -17.05 9.46 13.09
CA TYR A 494 -16.64 9.94 11.79
C TYR A 494 -17.16 9.05 10.64
N LEU A 495 -17.07 7.73 10.77
CA LEU A 495 -17.55 6.79 9.76
C LEU A 495 -19.06 6.91 9.53
N ILE A 496 -19.84 7.18 10.57
CA ILE A 496 -21.28 7.46 10.44
C ILE A 496 -21.52 8.83 9.82
N GLN A 497 -20.82 9.88 10.29
CA GLN A 497 -20.97 11.24 9.78
C GLN A 497 -20.62 11.36 8.29
N SER A 498 -19.61 10.61 7.83
CA SER A 498 -19.21 10.54 6.43
C SER A 498 -20.15 9.70 5.55
N GLY A 499 -21.15 9.04 6.14
CA GLY A 499 -22.07 8.13 5.45
C GLY A 499 -21.42 6.80 5.04
N PHE A 500 -20.22 6.49 5.55
CA PHE A 500 -19.54 5.23 5.25
C PHE A 500 -20.20 4.04 5.96
N LEU A 501 -20.61 4.23 7.23
CA LEU A 501 -21.43 3.30 8.01
C LEU A 501 -22.81 3.92 8.31
N ASN A 502 -23.84 3.08 8.41
CA ASN A 502 -25.18 3.49 8.83
C ASN A 502 -25.32 3.31 10.34
N ILE A 503 -26.12 4.15 11.00
CA ILE A 503 -26.54 3.89 12.39
C ILE A 503 -27.23 2.51 12.44
N ALA A 504 -26.92 1.74 13.50
CA ALA A 504 -27.45 0.41 13.74
C ALA A 504 -28.98 0.35 13.82
#